data_AF-A0AAD5CCK2-F1
#
_entry.id   AF-A0AAD5CCK2-F1
#
_cell.length_a   1.000
_cell.length_b   1.000
_cell.length_c   1.000
_cell.angle_alpha   90.00
_cell.angle_beta   90.00
_cell.angle_gamma   90.00
#
_symmetry.space_group_name_H-M   'P 1'
#
loop_
_entity.id
_entity.type
_entity.pdbx_description
1 polymer ?
#
loop_
_entity_poly.entity_id
_entity_poly.type
_entity_poly.pdbx_seq_one_letter_code
_entity_poly.pdbx_strand_id
1 'polypeptide(L)'
;TYKILDNHYYKTTITNIAEHNFGYSQWQKAWDQADINSCKLMSDIHWRLDQELTTFAVASNIVPYHKLFSFADSTDCVLMVIGVITAIGSGIAMPLQTLIFGELIDTFGGNQDNKTIVHQVSKVSLKYVYLALGTGAAAFFHVVCWMVSGERQAARIRSLYLKTILRQEVGYFDLESMSGDVVERMSGDTVIIQDAMGEKVGKFIQLTSTFFGGFAIAFSQGWLLSLVLLSAIPPLVMSAAFMTVIMSKLMSRGQAAYSVGAAVVEQTISSIRTVASFTGEKQAIANYEKSLAKAYRAGVQEGLVSGLGAG
;
A
#
# COMPACT_ATOMS: atom_id res chain seq x y z
N THR A 1 17.57 20.40 28.07
CA THR A 1 18.25 19.51 29.04
C THR A 1 17.66 18.11 29.14
N TYR A 2 16.85 17.64 28.16
CA TYR A 2 16.27 16.28 28.13
C TYR A 2 16.82 15.38 27.00
N LYS A 3 18.01 15.68 26.44
CA LYS A 3 18.66 14.86 25.41
C LYS A 3 19.76 13.92 25.94
N ILE A 4 19.97 13.90 27.26
CA ILE A 4 21.10 13.18 27.89
C ILE A 4 20.62 11.95 28.69
N LEU A 5 19.33 11.85 29.05
CA LEU A 5 18.85 10.77 29.92
C LEU A 5 18.40 9.50 29.17
N ASP A 6 17.99 9.58 27.90
CA ASP A 6 17.63 8.38 27.12
C ASP A 6 18.84 7.57 26.64
N ASN A 7 20.00 8.20 26.53
CA ASN A 7 21.22 7.51 26.08
C ASN A 7 21.73 6.52 27.14
N HIS A 8 21.38 6.70 28.41
CA HIS A 8 21.82 5.81 29.48
C HIS A 8 20.96 4.54 29.57
N TYR A 9 19.64 4.63 29.46
CA TYR A 9 18.74 3.46 29.49
C TYR A 9 18.84 2.60 28.22
N TYR A 10 19.02 3.24 27.07
CA TYR A 10 19.20 2.56 25.80
C TYR A 10 20.56 1.83 25.74
N LYS A 11 21.64 2.44 26.25
CA LYS A 11 22.93 1.76 26.41
C LYS A 11 22.84 0.56 27.35
N THR A 12 22.18 0.67 28.49
CA THR A 12 22.10 -0.40 29.49
C THR A 12 21.29 -1.60 29.00
N THR A 13 20.28 -1.38 28.16
CA THR A 13 19.47 -2.47 27.59
C THR A 13 20.23 -3.18 26.45
N ILE A 14 20.96 -2.44 25.62
CA ILE A 14 21.77 -3.01 24.54
C ILE A 14 23.00 -3.76 25.08
N THR A 15 23.62 -3.28 26.17
CA THR A 15 24.72 -4.01 26.84
C THR A 15 24.23 -5.30 27.50
N ASN A 16 23.07 -5.29 28.17
CA ASN A 16 22.50 -6.52 28.77
C ASN A 16 22.14 -7.60 27.73
N ILE A 17 21.69 -7.20 26.53
CA ILE A 17 21.35 -8.16 25.45
C ILE A 17 22.61 -8.64 24.71
N ALA A 18 23.63 -7.79 24.57
CA ALA A 18 24.91 -8.16 23.95
C ALA A 18 25.77 -9.06 24.86
N GLU A 19 25.77 -8.83 26.17
CA GLU A 19 26.49 -9.64 27.17
C GLU A 19 25.97 -11.09 27.25
N HIS A 20 24.69 -11.31 26.95
CA HIS A 20 24.10 -12.65 27.04
C HIS A 20 24.47 -13.57 25.85
N ASN A 21 24.89 -13.02 24.71
CA ASN A 21 25.11 -13.79 23.47
C ASN A 21 26.55 -13.78 22.94
N PHE A 22 27.37 -12.78 23.25
CA PHE A 22 28.74 -12.68 22.75
C PHE A 22 29.71 -12.35 23.88
N GLY A 23 30.53 -13.33 24.27
CA GLY A 23 31.52 -13.18 25.33
C GLY A 23 32.44 -11.97 25.11
N TYR A 24 32.52 -11.12 26.14
CA TYR A 24 33.21 -9.82 26.19
C TYR A 24 34.63 -9.80 25.59
N SER A 25 35.36 -10.92 25.71
CA SER A 25 36.76 -11.03 25.25
C SER A 25 36.94 -11.04 23.72
N GLN A 26 35.90 -11.40 22.96
CA GLN A 26 35.92 -11.40 21.48
C GLN A 26 35.64 -10.00 20.92
N TRP A 27 34.78 -9.24 21.60
CA TRP A 27 34.43 -7.88 21.21
C TRP A 27 35.59 -6.91 21.38
N GLN A 28 36.29 -6.97 22.52
CA GLN A 28 37.41 -6.05 22.80
C GLN A 28 38.54 -6.17 21.77
N LYS A 29 38.87 -7.40 21.35
CA LYS A 29 39.93 -7.68 20.38
C LYS A 29 39.59 -7.25 18.94
N ALA A 30 38.30 -7.19 18.60
CA ALA A 30 37.85 -6.70 17.30
C ALA A 30 37.92 -5.17 17.19
N TRP A 31 37.81 -4.47 18.33
CA TRP A 31 37.92 -3.01 18.40
C TRP A 31 39.36 -2.50 18.29
N ASP A 32 40.32 -3.19 18.92
CA ASP A 32 41.73 -2.74 18.92
C ASP A 32 42.44 -2.94 17.58
N GLN A 33 41.90 -3.74 16.65
CA GLN A 33 42.58 -4.09 15.39
C GLN A 33 42.18 -3.21 14.18
N ALA A 34 41.23 -2.29 14.37
CA ALA A 34 40.61 -1.57 13.27
C ALA A 34 40.84 -0.06 13.44
N ASP A 35 41.91 0.50 12.85
CA ASP A 35 42.26 1.92 13.09
C ASP A 35 42.07 2.93 11.93
N ILE A 36 41.74 2.54 10.68
CA ILE A 36 41.47 3.55 9.59
C ILE A 36 40.37 3.11 8.61
N ASN A 37 40.26 1.83 8.26
CA ASN A 37 39.15 1.30 7.43
C ASN A 37 37.81 1.16 8.21
N SER A 38 37.84 1.50 9.49
CA SER A 38 36.88 1.13 10.51
C SER A 38 35.78 2.15 10.68
N CYS A 39 36.03 3.45 10.44
CA CYS A 39 34.95 4.44 10.47
C CYS A 39 33.87 4.12 9.44
N LYS A 40 34.27 3.59 8.28
CA LYS A 40 33.34 3.17 7.23
C LYS A 40 32.64 1.85 7.57
N LEU A 41 33.39 0.87 8.08
CA LEU A 41 32.83 -0.41 8.54
C LEU A 41 31.89 -0.22 9.75
N MET A 42 32.21 0.70 10.64
CA MET A 42 31.46 1.00 11.86
C MET A 42 30.24 1.87 11.59
N SER A 43 30.34 2.85 10.68
CA SER A 43 29.13 3.47 10.12
C SER A 43 28.27 2.42 9.41
N ASP A 44 28.91 1.45 8.74
CA ASP A 44 28.21 0.41 8.00
C ASP A 44 27.44 -0.56 8.90
N ILE A 45 28.03 -0.92 10.02
CA ILE A 45 27.43 -1.76 11.06
C ILE A 45 26.37 -0.99 11.84
N HIS A 46 26.62 0.30 12.14
CA HIS A 46 25.65 1.15 12.86
C HIS A 46 24.38 1.40 12.04
N TRP A 47 24.47 1.68 10.74
CA TRP A 47 23.26 1.82 9.91
C TRP A 47 22.51 0.50 9.73
N ARG A 48 23.21 -0.63 9.66
CA ARG A 48 22.57 -1.96 9.58
C ARG A 48 21.83 -2.31 10.86
N LEU A 49 22.45 -2.09 12.01
CA LEU A 49 21.82 -2.30 13.31
C LEU A 49 20.62 -1.37 13.50
N ASP A 50 20.73 -0.09 13.11
CA ASP A 50 19.62 0.87 13.19
C ASP A 50 18.47 0.49 12.26
N GLN A 51 18.76 -0.07 11.09
CA GLN A 51 17.77 -0.56 10.14
C GLN A 51 17.06 -1.84 10.62
N GLU A 52 17.80 -2.76 11.24
CA GLU A 52 17.20 -3.95 11.86
C GLU A 52 16.36 -3.55 13.09
N LEU A 53 16.85 -2.66 13.94
CA LEU A 53 16.10 -2.16 15.11
C LEU A 53 14.83 -1.40 14.72
N THR A 54 14.88 -0.53 13.70
CA THR A 54 13.68 0.17 13.19
C THR A 54 12.68 -0.80 12.56
N THR A 55 13.14 -1.83 11.84
CA THR A 55 12.23 -2.84 11.27
C THR A 55 11.57 -3.71 12.34
N PHE A 56 12.30 -4.11 13.40
CA PHE A 56 11.70 -4.79 14.55
C PHE A 56 10.73 -3.89 15.35
N ALA A 57 11.06 -2.60 15.52
CA ALA A 57 10.20 -1.64 16.21
C ALA A 57 8.90 -1.35 15.43
N VAL A 58 8.95 -1.23 14.11
CA VAL A 58 7.77 -1.07 13.25
C VAL A 58 6.89 -2.31 13.31
N ALA A 59 7.49 -3.52 13.30
CA ALA A 59 6.73 -4.78 13.42
C ALA A 59 5.98 -4.90 14.76
N SER A 60 6.52 -4.33 15.85
CA SER A 60 5.89 -4.36 17.19
C SER A 60 4.67 -3.43 17.33
N ASN A 61 4.49 -2.46 16.42
CA ASN A 61 3.44 -1.44 16.49
C ASN A 61 2.30 -1.63 15.46
N ILE A 62 2.19 -2.80 14.83
CA ILE A 62 1.12 -3.07 13.87
C ILE A 62 -0.16 -3.39 14.62
N VAL A 63 -1.12 -2.46 14.58
CA VAL A 63 -2.46 -2.69 15.12
C VAL A 63 -3.17 -3.76 14.28
N PRO A 64 -3.73 -4.81 14.89
CA PRO A 64 -4.41 -5.84 14.12
C PRO A 64 -5.68 -5.28 13.45
N TYR A 65 -5.92 -5.70 12.22
CA TYR A 65 -6.97 -5.14 11.34
C TYR A 65 -8.38 -5.15 11.94
N HIS A 66 -8.73 -6.18 12.72
CA HIS A 66 -10.04 -6.28 13.38
C HIS A 66 -10.28 -5.16 14.41
N LYS A 67 -9.22 -4.62 15.04
CA LYS A 67 -9.37 -3.51 15.98
C LYS A 67 -9.75 -2.21 15.29
N LEU A 68 -9.53 -2.09 13.98
CA LEU A 68 -9.94 -0.94 13.20
C LEU A 68 -11.48 -0.79 13.17
N PHE A 69 -12.21 -1.91 13.22
CA PHE A 69 -13.67 -1.95 13.28
C PHE A 69 -14.24 -1.92 14.70
N SER A 70 -13.41 -1.77 15.73
CA SER A 70 -13.88 -1.77 17.13
C SER A 70 -14.80 -0.58 17.47
N PHE A 71 -14.78 0.49 16.66
CA PHE A 71 -15.60 1.68 16.84
C PHE A 71 -16.95 1.63 16.11
N ALA A 72 -17.27 0.53 15.44
CA ALA A 72 -18.51 0.34 14.68
C ALA A 72 -19.75 0.27 15.59
N ASP A 73 -20.79 1.03 15.25
CA ASP A 73 -22.11 0.90 15.89
C ASP A 73 -22.89 -0.31 15.37
N SER A 74 -23.98 -0.67 16.06
CA SER A 74 -24.94 -1.68 15.60
C SER A 74 -25.51 -1.36 14.20
N THR A 75 -25.72 -0.08 13.86
CA THR A 75 -26.16 0.32 12.51
C THR A 75 -25.07 0.12 11.46
N ASP A 76 -23.81 0.33 11.83
CA ASP A 76 -22.67 0.14 10.92
C ASP A 76 -22.45 -1.35 10.67
N CYS A 77 -22.67 -2.19 11.69
CA CYS A 77 -22.67 -3.64 11.55
C CYS A 77 -23.72 -4.13 10.54
N VAL A 78 -24.96 -3.63 10.62
CA VAL A 78 -26.02 -3.97 9.64
C VAL A 78 -25.64 -3.51 8.24
N LEU A 79 -25.13 -2.28 8.08
CA LEU A 79 -24.66 -1.78 6.78
C LEU A 79 -23.53 -2.64 6.21
N MET A 80 -22.57 -3.07 7.05
CA MET A 80 -21.48 -3.95 6.62
C MET A 80 -22.00 -5.31 6.16
N VAL A 81 -22.94 -5.93 6.88
CA VAL A 81 -23.52 -7.23 6.47
C VAL A 81 -24.24 -7.12 5.12
N ILE A 82 -25.07 -6.09 4.94
CA ILE A 82 -25.74 -5.83 3.66
C ILE A 82 -24.70 -5.54 2.55
N GLY A 83 -23.66 -4.78 2.89
CA GLY A 83 -22.53 -4.48 2.02
C GLY A 83 -21.76 -5.73 1.58
N VAL A 84 -21.58 -6.73 2.45
CA VAL A 84 -20.93 -8.01 2.12
C VAL A 84 -21.78 -8.81 1.15
N ILE A 85 -23.08 -8.96 1.43
CA ILE A 85 -24.00 -9.74 0.58
C ILE A 85 -24.08 -9.13 -0.82
N THR A 86 -24.21 -7.81 -0.90
CA THR A 86 -24.27 -7.07 -2.18
C THR A 86 -22.93 -7.04 -2.91
N ALA A 87 -21.79 -7.00 -2.19
CA ALA A 87 -20.45 -7.15 -2.76
C ALA A 87 -20.28 -8.51 -3.47
N ILE A 88 -20.72 -9.59 -2.81
CA ILE A 88 -20.68 -10.96 -3.36
C ILE A 88 -21.54 -11.05 -4.62
N GLY A 89 -22.77 -10.53 -4.57
CA GLY A 89 -23.67 -10.49 -5.73
C GLY A 89 -23.07 -9.72 -6.92
N SER A 90 -22.47 -8.54 -6.65
CA SER A 90 -21.78 -7.75 -7.67
C SER A 90 -20.49 -8.43 -8.18
N GLY A 91 -19.79 -9.19 -7.35
CA GLY A 91 -18.59 -9.92 -7.75
C GLY A 91 -18.88 -11.11 -8.68
N ILE A 92 -19.94 -11.88 -8.42
CA ILE A 92 -20.36 -13.03 -9.24
C ILE A 92 -20.99 -12.60 -10.57
N ALA A 93 -21.45 -11.34 -10.66
CA ALA A 93 -22.03 -10.76 -11.86
C ALA A 93 -21.16 -10.90 -13.11
N MET A 94 -19.84 -10.66 -12.99
CA MET A 94 -18.92 -10.70 -14.13
C MET A 94 -18.82 -12.11 -14.73
N PRO A 95 -18.53 -13.18 -13.95
CA PRO A 95 -18.59 -14.56 -14.43
C PRO A 95 -19.94 -14.96 -15.03
N LEU A 96 -21.06 -14.55 -14.40
CA LEU A 96 -22.41 -14.83 -14.92
C LEU A 96 -22.65 -14.16 -16.26
N GLN A 97 -22.16 -12.94 -16.46
CA GLN A 97 -22.24 -12.23 -17.73
C GLN A 97 -21.54 -13.00 -18.85
N THR A 98 -20.37 -13.60 -18.58
CA THR A 98 -19.65 -14.44 -19.55
C THR A 98 -20.43 -15.70 -19.92
N LEU A 99 -21.16 -16.30 -18.97
CA LEU A 99 -21.99 -17.49 -19.24
C LEU A 99 -23.14 -17.15 -20.19
N ILE A 100 -23.89 -16.08 -19.91
CA ILE A 100 -24.99 -15.63 -20.78
C ILE A 100 -24.44 -15.23 -22.18
N PHE A 101 -23.23 -14.67 -22.23
CA PHE A 101 -22.55 -14.40 -23.50
C PHE A 101 -22.26 -15.68 -24.30
N GLY A 102 -21.85 -16.75 -23.62
CA GLY A 102 -21.69 -18.07 -24.24
C GLY A 102 -22.99 -18.59 -24.87
N GLU A 103 -24.11 -18.52 -24.13
CA GLU A 103 -25.43 -18.90 -24.66
C GLU A 103 -25.82 -18.08 -25.91
N LEU A 104 -25.44 -16.80 -25.94
CA LEU A 104 -25.69 -15.93 -27.08
C LEU A 104 -24.90 -16.40 -28.31
N ILE A 105 -23.61 -16.73 -28.15
CA ILE A 105 -22.76 -17.26 -29.23
C ILE A 105 -23.32 -18.59 -29.74
N ASP A 106 -23.70 -19.50 -28.85
CA ASP A 106 -24.25 -20.80 -29.23
C ASP A 106 -25.56 -20.67 -30.02
N THR A 107 -26.39 -19.67 -29.67
CA THR A 107 -27.63 -19.36 -30.40
C THR A 107 -27.35 -18.88 -31.83
N PHE A 108 -26.28 -18.13 -32.05
CA PHE A 108 -25.86 -17.70 -33.39
C PHE A 108 -25.12 -18.80 -34.18
N GLY A 109 -24.43 -19.71 -33.48
CA GLY A 109 -23.69 -20.82 -34.10
C GLY A 109 -24.55 -22.01 -34.51
N GLY A 110 -25.77 -22.14 -33.98
CA GLY A 110 -26.72 -23.17 -34.39
C GLY A 110 -27.30 -22.88 -35.79
N ASN A 111 -27.19 -23.84 -36.71
CA ASN A 111 -27.82 -23.81 -38.05
C ASN A 111 -29.37 -23.90 -37.96
N GLN A 112 -30.01 -22.91 -37.34
CA GLN A 112 -31.45 -22.84 -37.17
C GLN A 112 -32.06 -21.80 -38.12
N ASP A 113 -33.36 -21.97 -38.40
CA ASP A 113 -34.13 -21.05 -39.22
C ASP A 113 -34.16 -19.63 -38.62
N ASN A 114 -34.14 -18.59 -39.47
CA ASN A 114 -33.97 -17.19 -39.07
C ASN A 114 -35.00 -16.73 -38.03
N LYS A 115 -36.23 -17.27 -38.11
CA LYS A 115 -37.32 -16.95 -37.18
C LYS A 115 -37.07 -17.48 -35.76
N THR A 116 -36.43 -18.65 -35.66
CA THR A 116 -36.12 -19.30 -34.39
C THR A 116 -34.95 -18.61 -33.69
N ILE A 117 -33.94 -18.17 -34.45
CA ILE A 117 -32.79 -17.41 -33.93
C ILE A 117 -33.25 -16.08 -33.31
N VAL A 118 -34.10 -15.31 -34.00
CA VAL A 118 -34.60 -14.02 -33.48
C VAL A 118 -35.35 -14.18 -32.15
N HIS A 119 -36.14 -15.25 -32.00
CA HIS A 119 -36.86 -15.52 -30.75
C HIS A 119 -35.91 -15.91 -29.60
N GLN A 120 -34.91 -16.76 -29.87
CA GLN A 120 -33.90 -17.16 -28.89
C GLN A 120 -33.03 -15.97 -28.44
N VAL A 121 -32.57 -15.15 -29.39
CA VAL A 121 -31.77 -13.94 -29.11
C VAL A 121 -32.57 -12.92 -28.30
N SER A 122 -33.87 -12.76 -28.58
CA SER A 122 -34.74 -11.88 -27.77
C SER A 122 -34.83 -12.35 -26.31
N LYS A 123 -34.92 -13.67 -26.09
CA LYS A 123 -34.93 -14.26 -24.75
C LYS A 123 -33.60 -14.06 -24.00
N VAL A 124 -32.46 -14.25 -24.68
CA VAL A 124 -31.12 -14.02 -24.09
C VAL A 124 -30.90 -12.54 -23.80
N SER A 125 -31.34 -11.65 -24.69
CA SER A 125 -31.31 -10.20 -24.47
C SER A 125 -32.09 -9.77 -23.23
N LEU A 126 -33.28 -10.36 -22.99
CA LEU A 126 -34.04 -10.10 -21.77
C LEU A 126 -33.28 -10.55 -20.51
N LYS A 127 -32.60 -11.71 -20.53
CA LYS A 127 -31.75 -12.14 -19.41
C LYS A 127 -30.64 -11.14 -19.11
N TYR A 128 -30.03 -10.55 -20.15
CA TYR A 128 -29.03 -9.49 -20.01
C TYR A 128 -29.58 -8.24 -19.32
N VAL A 129 -30.80 -7.82 -19.67
CA VAL A 129 -31.45 -6.67 -19.05
C VAL A 129 -31.73 -6.93 -17.56
N TYR A 130 -32.26 -8.11 -17.21
CA TYR A 130 -32.49 -8.48 -15.81
C TYR A 130 -31.19 -8.57 -15.02
N LEU A 131 -30.14 -9.14 -15.62
CA LEU A 131 -28.81 -9.18 -15.01
C LEU A 131 -28.29 -7.77 -14.78
N ALA A 132 -28.33 -6.88 -15.78
CA ALA A 132 -27.84 -5.51 -15.68
C ALA A 132 -28.57 -4.70 -14.59
N LEU A 133 -29.89 -4.84 -14.47
CA LEU A 133 -30.66 -4.19 -13.41
C LEU A 133 -30.29 -4.74 -12.03
N GLY A 134 -30.19 -6.06 -11.89
CA GLY A 134 -29.81 -6.70 -10.63
C GLY A 134 -28.39 -6.34 -10.18
N THR A 135 -27.44 -6.33 -11.11
CA THR A 135 -26.03 -6.02 -10.82
C THR A 135 -25.80 -4.54 -10.60
N GLY A 136 -26.53 -3.68 -11.32
CA GLY A 136 -26.55 -2.23 -11.08
C GLY A 136 -27.05 -1.89 -9.68
N ALA A 137 -28.17 -2.49 -9.26
CA ALA A 137 -28.69 -2.33 -7.90
C ALA A 137 -27.70 -2.87 -6.86
N ALA A 138 -27.18 -4.08 -7.04
CA ALA A 138 -26.22 -4.68 -6.12
C ALA A 138 -24.93 -3.84 -6.00
N ALA A 139 -24.39 -3.34 -7.11
CA ALA A 139 -23.20 -2.48 -7.12
C ALA A 139 -23.46 -1.14 -6.41
N PHE A 140 -24.64 -0.54 -6.62
CA PHE A 140 -25.03 0.68 -5.94
C PHE A 140 -25.09 0.49 -4.42
N PHE A 141 -25.83 -0.52 -3.95
CA PHE A 141 -25.94 -0.82 -2.52
C PHE A 141 -24.60 -1.22 -1.91
N HIS A 142 -23.78 -1.99 -2.64
CA HIS A 142 -22.43 -2.36 -2.22
C HIS A 142 -21.58 -1.13 -1.91
N VAL A 143 -21.42 -0.22 -2.88
CA VAL A 143 -20.57 0.97 -2.71
C VAL A 143 -21.12 1.91 -1.65
N VAL A 144 -22.44 2.16 -1.65
CA VAL A 144 -23.08 3.07 -0.70
C VAL A 144 -22.96 2.55 0.74
N CYS A 145 -23.23 1.27 0.99
CA CYS A 145 -23.17 0.71 2.35
C CYS A 145 -21.75 0.78 2.92
N TRP A 146 -20.73 0.48 2.11
CA TRP A 146 -19.33 0.53 2.52
C TRP A 146 -18.82 1.97 2.71
N MET A 147 -19.13 2.89 1.79
CA MET A 147 -18.74 4.30 1.94
C MET A 147 -19.40 4.95 3.15
N VAL A 148 -20.71 4.75 3.35
CA VAL A 148 -21.43 5.34 4.50
C VAL A 148 -20.91 4.79 5.82
N SER A 149 -20.66 3.48 5.92
CA SER A 149 -20.10 2.87 7.13
C SER A 149 -18.68 3.38 7.41
N GLY A 150 -17.84 3.50 6.38
CA GLY A 150 -16.47 4.02 6.50
C GLY A 150 -16.44 5.49 6.97
N GLU A 151 -17.28 6.36 6.38
CA GLU A 151 -17.35 7.78 6.76
C GLU A 151 -17.83 7.96 8.22
N ARG A 152 -18.86 7.21 8.63
CA ARG A 152 -19.37 7.28 10.01
C ARG A 152 -18.33 6.86 11.05
N GLN A 153 -17.61 5.76 10.78
CA GLN A 153 -16.55 5.27 11.66
C GLN A 153 -15.38 6.25 11.70
N ALA A 154 -14.96 6.79 10.55
CA ALA A 154 -13.89 7.78 10.48
C ALA A 154 -14.23 9.07 11.22
N ALA A 155 -15.44 9.61 11.04
CA ALA A 155 -15.90 10.80 11.77
C ALA A 155 -15.88 10.59 13.29
N ARG A 156 -16.30 9.40 13.76
CA ARG A 156 -16.22 9.03 15.17
C ARG A 156 -14.77 8.97 15.66
N ILE A 157 -13.88 8.32 14.92
CA ILE A 157 -12.46 8.23 15.25
C ILE A 157 -11.86 9.63 15.37
N ARG A 158 -12.11 10.53 14.40
CA ARG A 158 -11.65 11.93 14.46
C ARG A 158 -12.14 12.65 15.71
N SER A 159 -13.42 12.46 16.09
CA SER A 159 -14.00 13.09 17.28
C SER A 159 -13.37 12.58 18.59
N LEU A 160 -13.13 11.27 18.69
CA LEU A 160 -12.51 10.64 19.87
C LEU A 160 -11.02 10.99 19.98
N TYR A 161 -10.34 11.04 18.84
CA TYR A 161 -8.95 11.44 18.74
C TYR A 161 -8.75 12.87 19.25
N LEU A 162 -9.55 13.83 18.75
CA LEU A 162 -9.53 15.21 19.23
C LEU A 162 -9.84 15.31 20.72
N LYS A 163 -10.87 14.60 21.20
CA LYS A 163 -11.25 14.60 22.62
C LYS A 163 -10.13 14.06 23.52
N THR A 164 -9.37 13.08 23.04
CA THR A 164 -8.27 12.47 23.79
C THR A 164 -7.06 13.40 23.83
N ILE A 165 -6.71 14.03 22.71
CA ILE A 165 -5.62 15.01 22.64
C ILE A 165 -5.88 16.21 23.56
N LEU A 166 -7.10 16.74 23.56
CA LEU A 166 -7.45 17.88 24.42
C LEU A 166 -7.42 17.56 25.93
N ARG A 167 -7.38 16.27 26.31
CA ARG A 167 -7.28 15.83 27.70
C ARG A 167 -5.84 15.54 28.13
N GLN A 168 -4.89 15.60 27.21
CA GLN A 168 -3.50 15.30 27.46
C GLN A 168 -2.82 16.44 28.24
N GLU A 169 -1.84 16.11 29.08
CA GLU A 169 -1.09 17.09 29.86
C GLU A 169 -0.26 18.04 28.98
N VAL A 170 -0.01 19.26 29.45
CA VAL A 170 0.78 20.27 28.72
C VAL A 170 2.19 19.76 28.39
N GLY A 171 2.77 18.92 29.27
CA GLY A 171 4.09 18.30 29.03
C GLY A 171 4.16 17.43 27.77
N TYR A 172 3.04 16.86 27.31
CA TYR A 172 2.99 16.13 26.03
C TYR A 172 3.20 17.06 24.83
N PHE A 173 2.62 18.26 24.87
CA PHE A 173 2.78 19.27 23.82
C PHE A 173 4.16 19.94 23.87
N ASP A 174 4.85 19.91 25.02
CA ASP A 174 6.22 20.42 25.15
C ASP A 174 7.29 19.41 24.65
N LEU A 175 6.97 18.11 24.70
CA LEU A 175 7.82 17.03 24.16
C LEU A 175 7.66 16.88 22.64
N GLU A 176 6.41 16.91 22.15
CA GLU A 176 6.11 16.82 20.72
C GLU A 176 6.30 18.20 20.05
N SER A 177 7.47 18.43 19.47
CA SER A 177 7.96 19.78 19.07
C SER A 177 7.20 20.46 17.91
N MET A 178 6.05 19.96 17.47
CA MET A 178 5.20 20.61 16.46
C MET A 178 3.74 20.28 16.73
N SER A 179 2.99 21.23 17.32
CA SER A 179 1.53 21.15 17.34
C SER A 179 0.93 20.97 15.93
N GLY A 180 1.67 21.37 14.88
CA GLY A 180 1.32 21.14 13.48
C GLY A 180 1.34 19.66 13.06
N ASP A 181 2.26 18.84 13.57
CA ASP A 181 2.35 17.41 13.20
C ASP A 181 1.14 16.62 13.74
N VAL A 182 0.71 16.93 14.96
CA VAL A 182 -0.50 16.31 15.55
C VAL A 182 -1.75 16.60 14.72
N VAL A 183 -1.88 17.83 14.19
CA VAL A 183 -3.00 18.24 13.33
C VAL A 183 -2.92 17.58 11.94
N GLU A 184 -1.71 17.46 11.39
CA GLU A 184 -1.45 16.77 10.14
C GLU A 184 -1.81 15.29 10.24
N ARG A 185 -1.34 14.59 11.28
CA ARG A 185 -1.68 13.18 11.54
C ARG A 185 -3.17 12.97 11.78
N MET A 186 -3.84 13.88 12.50
CA MET A 186 -5.29 13.82 12.69
C MET A 186 -6.04 13.83 11.35
N SER A 187 -5.62 14.68 10.41
CA SER A 187 -6.31 14.89 9.14
C SER A 187 -5.90 13.86 8.10
N GLY A 188 -4.60 13.61 7.94
CA GLY A 188 -4.01 12.70 6.96
C GLY A 188 -4.25 11.24 7.31
N ASP A 189 -3.78 10.78 8.48
CA ASP A 189 -3.84 9.36 8.85
C ASP A 189 -5.29 8.87 8.93
N THR A 190 -6.21 9.71 9.41
CA THR A 190 -7.62 9.32 9.52
C THR A 190 -8.30 9.20 8.16
N VAL A 191 -7.89 9.98 7.14
CA VAL A 191 -8.40 9.81 5.76
C VAL A 191 -7.90 8.49 5.16
N ILE A 192 -6.65 8.12 5.42
CA ILE A 192 -6.10 6.83 4.95
C ILE A 192 -6.86 5.66 5.60
N ILE A 193 -7.13 5.75 6.91
CA ILE A 193 -7.93 4.76 7.63
C ILE A 193 -9.35 4.66 7.05
N GLN A 194 -9.97 5.80 6.75
CA GLN A 194 -11.30 5.86 6.14
C GLN A 194 -11.36 5.17 4.78
N ASP A 195 -10.40 5.46 3.89
CA ASP A 195 -10.31 4.82 2.57
C ASP A 195 -10.11 3.30 2.71
N ALA A 196 -9.24 2.90 3.63
CA ALA A 196 -8.97 1.49 3.90
C ALA A 196 -10.19 0.73 4.42
N MET A 197 -11.02 1.33 5.28
CA MET A 197 -12.22 0.71 5.86
C MET A 197 -13.42 0.73 4.92
N GLY A 198 -13.61 1.82 4.16
CA GLY A 198 -14.75 1.99 3.27
C GLY A 198 -14.53 1.30 1.93
N GLU A 199 -13.68 1.88 1.07
CA GLU A 199 -13.57 1.45 -0.31
C GLU A 199 -12.83 0.12 -0.46
N LYS A 200 -11.68 -0.02 0.22
CA LYS A 200 -10.77 -1.15 -0.02
C LYS A 200 -11.33 -2.48 0.46
N VAL A 201 -12.05 -2.51 1.58
CA VAL A 201 -12.71 -3.75 2.07
C VAL A 201 -13.79 -4.22 1.12
N GLY A 202 -14.67 -3.29 0.72
CA GLY A 202 -15.73 -3.60 -0.24
C GLY A 202 -15.17 -4.15 -1.54
N LYS A 203 -14.08 -3.56 -2.05
CA LYS A 203 -13.37 -4.04 -3.23
C LYS A 203 -12.71 -5.39 -3.03
N PHE A 204 -12.06 -5.63 -1.89
CA PHE A 204 -11.44 -6.90 -1.57
C PHE A 204 -12.46 -8.05 -1.59
N ILE A 205 -13.63 -7.86 -0.98
CA ILE A 205 -14.70 -8.86 -0.96
C ILE A 205 -15.24 -9.10 -2.37
N GLN A 206 -15.49 -8.03 -3.13
CA GLN A 206 -15.95 -8.12 -4.52
C GLN A 206 -14.98 -8.95 -5.37
N LEU A 207 -13.69 -8.62 -5.34
CA LEU A 207 -12.65 -9.30 -6.12
C LEU A 207 -12.47 -10.76 -5.70
N THR A 208 -12.50 -11.02 -4.39
CA THR A 208 -12.43 -12.38 -3.85
C THR A 208 -13.62 -13.21 -4.32
N SER A 209 -14.83 -12.63 -4.31
CA SER A 209 -16.03 -13.27 -4.81
C SER A 209 -15.99 -13.50 -6.32
N THR A 210 -15.46 -12.56 -7.10
CA THR A 210 -15.25 -12.73 -8.54
C THR A 210 -14.25 -13.84 -8.83
N PHE A 211 -13.17 -13.93 -8.05
CA PHE A 211 -12.17 -14.98 -8.17
C PHE A 211 -12.80 -16.37 -7.95
N PHE A 212 -13.41 -16.60 -6.79
CA PHE A 212 -14.04 -17.90 -6.49
C PHE A 212 -15.23 -18.20 -7.41
N GLY A 213 -16.08 -17.20 -7.70
CA GLY A 213 -17.22 -17.36 -8.60
C GLY A 213 -16.79 -17.67 -10.04
N GLY A 214 -15.72 -17.02 -10.52
CA GLY A 214 -15.15 -17.26 -11.84
C GLY A 214 -14.57 -18.68 -11.97
N PHE A 215 -13.78 -19.11 -10.99
CA PHE A 215 -13.26 -20.47 -10.96
C PHE A 215 -14.37 -21.52 -10.87
N ALA A 216 -15.37 -21.31 -10.01
CA ALA A 216 -16.50 -22.23 -9.87
C ALA A 216 -17.27 -22.40 -11.18
N ILE A 217 -17.56 -21.29 -11.89
CA ILE A 217 -18.27 -21.31 -13.18
C ILE A 217 -17.40 -21.95 -14.28
N ALA A 218 -16.10 -21.63 -14.33
CA ALA A 218 -15.17 -22.19 -15.31
C ALA A 218 -15.07 -23.72 -15.18
N PHE A 219 -14.84 -24.24 -13.96
CA PHE A 219 -14.78 -25.68 -13.73
C PHE A 219 -16.10 -26.40 -13.99
N SER A 220 -17.24 -25.73 -13.78
CA SER A 220 -18.56 -26.31 -14.03
C SER A 220 -18.87 -26.51 -15.52
N GLN A 221 -18.43 -25.61 -16.40
CA GLN A 221 -18.69 -25.70 -17.84
C GLN A 221 -17.74 -26.66 -18.55
N GLY A 222 -16.46 -26.68 -18.14
CA GLY A 222 -15.47 -27.55 -18.77
C GLY A 222 -14.17 -27.62 -17.98
N TRP A 223 -14.00 -28.72 -17.24
CA TRP A 223 -12.81 -28.93 -16.41
C TRP A 223 -11.51 -29.06 -17.23
N LEU A 224 -11.57 -29.67 -18.43
CA LEU A 224 -10.40 -29.90 -19.27
C LEU A 224 -9.85 -28.61 -19.90
N LEU A 225 -10.72 -27.75 -20.43
CA LEU A 225 -10.34 -26.44 -20.97
C LEU A 225 -9.84 -25.50 -19.87
N SER A 226 -10.49 -25.54 -18.70
CA SER A 226 -10.11 -24.71 -17.55
C SER A 226 -8.73 -25.06 -17.01
N LEU A 227 -8.38 -26.35 -16.94
CA LEU A 227 -7.04 -26.79 -16.50
C LEU A 227 -5.92 -26.34 -17.46
N VAL A 228 -6.18 -26.38 -18.77
CA VAL A 228 -5.23 -25.93 -19.80
C VAL A 228 -4.96 -24.43 -19.63
N LEU A 229 -6.01 -23.62 -19.45
CA LEU A 229 -5.89 -22.19 -19.21
C LEU A 229 -5.23 -21.88 -17.85
N LEU A 230 -5.52 -22.67 -16.81
CA LEU A 230 -4.91 -22.54 -15.50
C LEU A 230 -3.40 -22.76 -15.55
N SER A 231 -2.91 -23.66 -16.42
CA SER A 231 -1.47 -23.88 -16.63
C SER A 231 -0.74 -22.66 -17.20
N ALA A 232 -1.45 -21.73 -17.86
CA ALA A 232 -0.86 -20.50 -18.37
C ALA A 232 -0.75 -19.39 -17.30
N ILE A 233 -1.44 -19.52 -16.17
CA ILE A 233 -1.44 -18.50 -15.09
C ILE A 233 -0.07 -18.38 -14.40
N PRO A 234 0.62 -19.47 -13.98
CA PRO A 234 1.91 -19.33 -13.28
C PRO A 234 3.00 -18.62 -14.09
N PRO A 235 3.21 -18.90 -15.40
CA PRO A 235 4.15 -18.11 -16.22
C PRO A 235 3.83 -16.62 -16.27
N LEU A 236 2.54 -16.26 -16.36
CA LEU A 236 2.08 -14.86 -16.38
C LEU A 236 2.32 -14.17 -15.03
N VAL A 237 2.04 -14.86 -13.93
CA VAL A 237 2.31 -14.32 -12.58
C VAL A 237 3.81 -14.16 -12.36
N MET A 238 4.63 -15.10 -12.83
CA MET A 238 6.08 -15.03 -12.72
C MET A 238 6.68 -13.84 -13.49
N SER A 239 6.22 -13.58 -14.72
CA SER A 239 6.69 -12.44 -15.50
C SER A 239 6.26 -11.10 -14.87
N ALA A 240 5.02 -11.00 -14.39
CA ALA A 240 4.52 -9.82 -13.69
C ALA A 240 5.24 -9.58 -12.35
N ALA A 241 5.51 -10.64 -11.58
CA ALA A 241 6.26 -10.58 -10.32
C ALA A 241 7.71 -10.13 -10.56
N PHE A 242 8.36 -10.66 -11.59
CA PHE A 242 9.71 -10.26 -11.96
C PHE A 242 9.76 -8.76 -12.33
N MET A 243 8.81 -8.31 -13.14
CA MET A 243 8.70 -6.91 -13.55
C MET A 243 8.46 -5.97 -12.37
N THR A 244 7.50 -6.31 -11.50
CA THR A 244 7.20 -5.50 -10.31
C THR A 244 8.39 -5.39 -9.37
N VAL A 245 9.14 -6.46 -9.13
CA VAL A 245 10.36 -6.42 -8.30
C VAL A 245 11.43 -5.51 -8.90
N ILE A 246 11.67 -5.59 -10.21
CA ILE A 246 12.64 -4.71 -10.88
C ILE A 246 12.16 -3.25 -10.80
N MET A 247 10.89 -3.01 -11.10
CA MET A 247 10.30 -1.68 -11.06
C MET A 247 10.40 -1.06 -9.67
N SER A 248 10.00 -1.79 -8.62
CA SER A 248 10.12 -1.32 -7.23
C SER A 248 11.57 -1.00 -6.84
N LYS A 249 12.55 -1.79 -7.30
CA LYS A 249 13.97 -1.49 -7.08
C LYS A 249 14.42 -0.23 -7.82
N LEU A 250 13.94 -0.01 -9.05
CA LEU A 250 14.24 1.20 -9.81
C LEU A 250 13.59 2.43 -9.17
N MET A 251 12.32 2.34 -8.75
CA MET A 251 11.62 3.40 -8.01
C MET A 251 12.42 3.81 -6.78
N SER A 252 12.84 2.84 -5.97
CA SER A 252 13.59 3.09 -4.74
C SER A 252 14.92 3.79 -5.03
N ARG A 253 15.63 3.38 -6.09
CA ARG A 253 16.89 4.02 -6.51
C ARG A 253 16.66 5.42 -7.08
N GLY A 254 15.59 5.63 -7.83
CA GLY A 254 15.17 6.94 -8.33
C GLY A 254 14.89 7.89 -7.16
N GLN A 255 14.05 7.46 -6.21
CA GLN A 255 13.73 8.23 -5.02
C GLN A 255 14.97 8.55 -4.17
N ALA A 256 15.89 7.60 -4.01
CA ALA A 256 17.16 7.83 -3.30
C ALA A 256 18.09 8.81 -4.02
N ALA A 257 18.07 8.87 -5.35
CA ALA A 257 18.82 9.88 -6.10
C ALA A 257 18.17 11.27 -5.97
N TYR A 258 16.84 11.34 -5.98
CA TYR A 258 16.08 12.57 -5.77
C TYR A 258 16.26 13.14 -4.36
N SER A 259 16.26 12.30 -3.32
CA SER A 259 16.42 12.77 -1.93
C SER A 259 17.78 13.44 -1.67
N VAL A 260 18.85 12.99 -2.34
CA VAL A 260 20.16 13.66 -2.27
C VAL A 260 20.10 15.07 -2.85
N GLY A 261 19.41 15.27 -3.97
CA GLY A 261 19.21 16.60 -4.55
C GLY A 261 18.38 17.50 -3.64
N ALA A 262 17.31 16.96 -3.04
CA ALA A 262 16.50 17.67 -2.06
C ALA A 262 17.32 18.10 -0.83
N ALA A 263 18.16 17.23 -0.29
CA ALA A 263 19.04 17.54 0.83
C ALA A 263 20.04 18.68 0.52
N VAL A 264 20.59 18.71 -0.71
CA VAL A 264 21.49 19.80 -1.16
C VAL A 264 20.74 21.14 -1.21
N VAL A 265 19.51 21.14 -1.74
CA VAL A 265 18.66 22.33 -1.79
C VAL A 265 18.29 22.78 -0.38
N GLU A 266 17.88 21.86 0.48
CA GLU A 266 17.52 22.13 1.87
C GLU A 266 18.68 22.75 2.63
N GLN A 267 19.89 22.21 2.52
CA GLN A 267 21.09 22.78 3.14
C GLN A 267 21.39 24.19 2.61
N THR A 268 21.25 24.39 1.30
CA THR A 268 21.51 25.68 0.64
C THR A 268 20.50 26.74 1.08
N ILE A 269 19.21 26.40 1.13
CA ILE A 269 18.13 27.31 1.54
C ILE A 269 18.24 27.61 3.05
N SER A 270 18.47 26.59 3.87
CA SER A 270 18.64 26.76 5.32
C SER A 270 19.82 27.68 5.66
N SER A 271 20.90 27.60 4.88
CA SER A 271 22.10 28.44 5.03
C SER A 271 22.21 29.58 4.01
N ILE A 272 21.08 30.11 3.51
CA ILE A 272 21.07 31.06 2.38
C ILE A 272 21.93 32.31 2.62
N ARG A 273 21.94 32.82 3.86
CA ARG A 273 22.73 34.01 4.24
C ARG A 273 24.24 33.75 4.08
N THR A 274 24.69 32.55 4.42
CA THR A 274 26.08 32.13 4.28
C THR A 274 26.45 31.97 2.81
N VAL A 275 25.58 31.35 2.02
CA VAL A 275 25.81 31.18 0.57
C VAL A 275 25.92 32.54 -0.13
N ALA A 276 25.05 33.49 0.22
CA ALA A 276 25.08 34.85 -0.31
C ALA A 276 26.34 35.62 0.12
N SER A 277 26.76 35.52 1.39
CA SER A 277 27.96 36.23 1.89
C SER A 277 29.27 35.75 1.26
N PHE A 278 29.34 34.47 0.86
CA PHE A 278 30.49 33.92 0.16
C PHE A 278 30.35 33.95 -1.37
N THR A 279 29.28 34.53 -1.92
CA THR A 279 28.98 34.51 -3.38
C THR A 279 29.00 33.08 -3.98
N GLY A 280 28.56 32.09 -3.19
CA GLY A 280 28.63 30.65 -3.49
C GLY A 280 27.47 30.11 -4.34
N GLU A 281 26.58 30.98 -4.85
CA GLU A 281 25.36 30.59 -5.55
C GLU A 281 25.62 29.69 -6.77
N LYS A 282 26.63 30.03 -7.58
CA LYS A 282 27.00 29.24 -8.77
C LYS A 282 27.46 27.82 -8.39
N GLN A 283 28.15 27.67 -7.27
CA GLN A 283 28.60 26.36 -6.79
C GLN A 283 27.42 25.52 -6.28
N ALA A 284 26.46 26.14 -5.58
CA ALA A 284 25.25 25.47 -5.15
C ALA A 284 24.41 24.95 -6.33
N ILE A 285 24.26 25.78 -7.38
CA ILE A 285 23.58 25.39 -8.62
C ILE A 285 24.28 24.21 -9.29
N ALA A 286 25.61 24.26 -9.43
CA ALA A 286 26.37 23.16 -10.04
C ALA A 286 26.24 21.84 -9.26
N ASN A 287 26.22 21.89 -7.93
CA ASN A 287 26.01 20.72 -7.07
C ASN A 287 24.59 20.14 -7.23
N TYR A 288 23.58 21.01 -7.38
CA TYR A 288 22.21 20.60 -7.64
C TYR A 288 22.07 19.96 -9.04
N GLU A 289 22.62 20.57 -10.08
CA GLU A 289 22.62 20.02 -11.45
C GLU A 289 23.27 18.63 -11.50
N LYS A 290 24.39 18.43 -10.80
CA LYS A 290 25.05 17.13 -10.70
C LYS A 290 24.14 16.06 -10.07
N SER A 291 23.38 16.44 -9.03
CA SER A 291 22.43 15.54 -8.36
C SER A 291 21.22 15.25 -9.26
N LEU A 292 20.73 16.26 -9.97
CA LEU A 292 19.63 16.16 -10.92
C LEU A 292 19.98 15.25 -12.11
N ALA A 293 21.20 15.35 -12.64
CA ALA A 293 21.66 14.48 -13.73
C ALA A 293 21.66 13.00 -13.33
N LYS A 294 21.99 12.69 -12.06
CA LYS A 294 21.93 11.34 -11.51
C LYS A 294 20.49 10.84 -11.37
N ALA A 295 19.58 11.70 -10.86
CA ALA A 295 18.16 11.39 -10.78
C ALA A 295 17.52 11.19 -12.16
N TYR A 296 17.87 12.04 -13.13
CA TYR A 296 17.42 11.94 -14.52
C TYR A 296 17.80 10.61 -15.16
N ARG A 297 19.05 10.15 -15.00
CA ARG A 297 19.48 8.85 -15.53
C ARG A 297 18.72 7.68 -14.89
N ALA A 298 18.45 7.75 -13.58
CA ALA A 298 17.64 6.75 -12.90
C ALA A 298 16.20 6.74 -13.43
N GLY A 299 15.59 7.92 -13.61
CA GLY A 299 14.25 8.07 -14.18
C GLY A 299 14.14 7.59 -15.63
N VAL A 300 15.16 7.80 -16.47
CA VAL A 300 15.18 7.28 -17.84
C VAL A 300 15.26 5.75 -17.86
N GLN A 301 16.06 5.15 -16.97
CA GLN A 301 16.14 3.69 -16.85
C GLN A 301 14.83 3.09 -16.34
N GLU A 302 14.21 3.73 -15.35
CA GLU A 302 12.86 3.43 -14.87
C GLU A 302 11.83 3.49 -16.01
N GLY A 303 11.82 4.58 -16.78
CA GLY A 303 10.87 4.77 -17.88
C GLY A 303 11.05 3.73 -18.98
N LEU A 304 12.30 3.37 -19.29
CA LEU A 304 12.60 2.32 -20.28
C LEU A 304 12.16 0.93 -19.80
N VAL A 305 12.37 0.60 -18.52
CA VAL A 305 11.91 -0.67 -17.94
C VAL A 305 10.38 -0.71 -17.82
N SER A 306 9.75 0.40 -17.47
CA SER A 306 8.29 0.53 -17.48
C SER A 306 7.72 0.37 -18.89
N GLY A 307 8.37 0.97 -19.89
CA GLY A 307 7.95 0.89 -21.30
C GLY A 307 8.10 -0.51 -21.88
N LEU A 308 9.22 -1.19 -21.62
CA LEU A 308 9.43 -2.59 -22.02
C LEU A 308 8.57 -3.59 -21.25
N GLY A 309 8.11 -3.21 -20.05
CA GLY A 309 7.26 -4.06 -19.22
C GLY A 309 5.77 -3.94 -19.55
N ALA A 310 5.29 -2.73 -19.81
CA ALA A 310 3.86 -2.50 -20.08
C ALA A 310 3.49 -2.61 -21.56
N GLY A 311 4.46 -2.52 -22.48
CA GLY A 311 4.28 -2.52 -23.94
C GLY A 311 4.51 -3.87 -24.61
#